data_AF-A0A963JAW4-F1
#
_entry.id   AF-A0A963JAW4-F1
#
_cell.length_a   1.000
_cell.length_b   1.000
_cell.length_c   1.000
_cell.angle_alpha   90.00
_cell.angle_beta   90.00
_cell.angle_gamma   90.00
#
_symmetry.space_group_name_H-M   'P 1'
#
loop_
_entity.id
_entity.type
_entity.pdbx_description
1 polymer ?
#
loop_
_entity_poly.entity_id
_entity_poly.type
_entity_poly.pdbx_seq_one_letter_code
_entity_poly.pdbx_strand_id
1 'polypeptide(L)' 'MTTRMDPARDTMLIEHTPIDYLDFASPVSGLGSKMGMDATNKWPGETQREWGRTMAMDAEVTARMDALAQALGL' A
#
# COMPACT_ATOMS: atom_id res chain seq x y z
N MET A 1 2.63 1.79 -2.74
CA MET A 1 3.60 0.78 -3.20
C MET A 1 4.92 1.42 -3.61
N THR A 2 4.94 2.32 -4.61
CA THR A 2 6.18 2.85 -5.21
C THR A 2 7.12 3.65 -4.30
N THR A 3 6.64 4.22 -3.19
CA THR A 3 7.42 5.12 -2.32
C THR A 3 7.93 4.48 -1.02
N ARG A 4 7.45 3.27 -0.69
CA ARG A 4 7.65 2.65 0.63
C ARG A 4 8.03 1.17 0.57
N MET A 5 8.38 0.71 -0.61
CA MET A 5 8.62 -0.69 -0.90
C MET A 5 9.88 -0.85 -1.74
N ASP A 6 10.75 -1.75 -1.33
CA ASP A 6 11.75 -2.37 -2.20
C ASP A 6 11.16 -3.67 -2.77
N PRO A 7 11.11 -3.85 -4.11
CA PRO A 7 10.41 -4.98 -4.72
C PRO A 7 10.90 -6.36 -4.27
N ALA A 8 12.20 -6.53 -4.02
CA ALA A 8 12.76 -7.83 -3.66
C ALA A 8 12.65 -8.09 -2.17
N ARG A 9 12.94 -7.09 -1.33
CA ARG A 9 12.91 -7.24 0.14
C ARG A 9 11.50 -7.37 0.69
N ASP A 10 10.55 -6.61 0.13
CA ASP A 10 9.23 -6.40 0.74
C ASP A 10 8.10 -7.20 0.07
N THR A 11 8.44 -8.13 -0.82
CA THR A 11 7.47 -9.04 -1.45
C THR A 11 7.64 -10.44 -0.88
N MET A 12 6.54 -11.01 -0.41
CA MET A 12 6.45 -12.42 -0.03
C MET A 12 5.58 -13.15 -1.03
N LEU A 13 6.07 -14.26 -1.58
CA LEU A 13 5.28 -15.18 -2.39
C LEU A 13 5.14 -16.50 -1.64
N ILE A 14 3.91 -16.98 -1.53
CA ILE A 14 3.60 -18.31 -1.00
C ILE A 14 2.91 -19.08 -2.11
N GLU A 15 3.53 -20.19 -2.51
CA GLU A 15 3.00 -21.10 -3.52
C GLU A 15 2.09 -22.17 -2.87
N HIS A 16 1.33 -22.89 -3.70
CA HIS A 16 0.49 -24.01 -3.28
C HIS A 16 -0.54 -23.65 -2.19
N THR A 17 -1.20 -22.52 -2.34
CA THR A 17 -2.25 -22.04 -1.45
C THR A 17 -3.64 -22.25 -2.07
N PRO A 18 -4.68 -22.46 -1.24
CA PRO A 18 -6.06 -22.52 -1.74
C PRO A 18 -6.47 -21.22 -2.45
N ILE A 19 -7.01 -21.34 -3.66
CA ILE A 19 -7.55 -20.26 -4.49
C ILE A 19 -8.96 -20.66 -4.94
N ASP A 20 -9.76 -19.69 -5.39
CA ASP A 20 -11.09 -19.96 -5.93
C ASP A 20 -11.00 -20.92 -7.14
N TYR A 21 -11.87 -21.93 -7.20
CA TYR A 21 -11.97 -22.85 -8.33
C TYR A 21 -12.31 -22.09 -9.63
N LEU A 22 -13.03 -20.97 -9.53
CA LEU A 22 -13.41 -20.12 -10.66
C LEU A 22 -12.27 -19.24 -11.19
N ASP A 23 -11.13 -19.17 -10.48
CA ASP A 23 -9.98 -18.39 -10.92
C ASP A 23 -9.19 -19.13 -12.01
N PHE A 24 -9.45 -18.76 -13.27
CA PHE A 24 -8.77 -19.32 -14.44
C PHE A 24 -7.29 -18.92 -14.56
N ALA A 25 -6.84 -17.91 -13.80
CA ALA A 25 -5.43 -17.53 -13.78
C ALA A 25 -4.60 -18.42 -12.84
N SER A 26 -5.25 -19.25 -12.02
CA SER A 26 -4.58 -20.26 -11.22
C SER A 26 -4.00 -21.38 -12.10
N PRO A 27 -2.78 -21.88 -11.80
CA PRO A 27 -2.15 -22.93 -12.59
C PRO A 27 -2.92 -24.25 -12.52
N VAL A 28 -3.59 -24.51 -11.40
CA VAL A 28 -4.44 -25.67 -11.16
C VAL A 28 -5.70 -25.18 -10.46
N SER A 29 -6.87 -25.67 -10.88
CA SER A 29 -8.12 -25.20 -10.28
C SER A 29 -8.16 -25.50 -8.77
N GLY A 30 -8.46 -24.47 -7.98
CA GLY A 30 -8.44 -24.53 -6.52
C GLY A 30 -7.07 -24.35 -5.87
N LEU A 31 -5.98 -24.25 -6.65
CA LEU A 31 -4.61 -24.17 -6.15
C LEU A 31 -3.76 -23.14 -6.92
N GLY A 32 -3.25 -22.14 -6.21
CA GLY A 32 -2.39 -21.12 -6.79
C GLY A 32 -1.44 -20.51 -5.77
N SER A 33 -0.91 -19.34 -6.07
CA SER A 33 -0.03 -18.59 -5.18
C SER A 33 -0.74 -17.38 -4.59
N LYS A 34 -0.21 -16.86 -3.48
CA LYS A 34 -0.56 -15.54 -2.93
C LYS A 34 0.69 -14.70 -2.85
N MET A 35 0.52 -13.41 -3.11
CA MET A 35 1.57 -12.41 -3.00
C MET A 35 1.19 -11.42 -1.90
N GLY A 36 2.07 -11.26 -0.92
CA GLY A 36 2.04 -10.18 0.05
C GLY A 36 3.03 -9.09 -0.35
N MET A 37 2.59 -7.84 -0.37
CA MET A 37 3.44 -6.69 -0.66
C MET A 37 3.42 -5.74 0.54
N ASP A 38 4.52 -5.64 1.27
CA ASP A 38 4.62 -4.73 2.40
C ASP A 38 5.00 -3.31 1.94
N ALA A 39 3.98 -2.47 1.76
CA ALA A 39 4.15 -1.05 1.43
C ALA A 39 4.03 -0.11 2.65
N THR A 40 4.22 -0.60 3.87
CA THR A 40 4.22 0.22 5.10
C THR A 40 5.51 1.02 5.25
N ASN A 41 5.55 1.97 6.20
CA ASN A 41 6.79 2.67 6.54
C ASN A 41 7.76 1.70 7.23
N LYS A 42 9.01 1.69 6.81
CA LYS A 42 10.01 0.74 7.33
C LYS A 42 10.64 1.26 8.62
N TRP A 43 10.66 0.40 9.63
CA TRP A 43 11.19 0.71 10.96
C TRP A 43 12.72 0.51 11.01
N PRO A 44 13.39 1.06 12.04
CA PRO A 44 14.78 0.71 12.33
C PRO A 44 14.92 -0.81 12.47
N GLY A 45 15.85 -1.40 11.71
CA GLY A 45 16.03 -2.86 11.61
C GLY A 45 15.55 -3.45 10.29
N GLU A 46 14.49 -2.88 9.69
CA GLU A 46 14.03 -3.24 8.34
C GLU A 46 14.77 -2.44 7.25
N THR A 47 15.32 -1.29 7.64
CA THR A 47 16.20 -0.47 6.82
C THR A 47 17.25 0.24 7.66
N GLN A 48 18.39 0.53 7.04
CA GLN A 48 19.45 1.38 7.61
C GLN A 48 19.36 2.84 7.14
N ARG A 49 18.38 3.15 6.28
CA ARG A 49 18.21 4.48 5.67
C ARG A 49 17.31 5.34 6.55
N GLU A 50 17.54 6.65 6.53
CA GLU A 50 16.55 7.59 7.06
C GLU A 50 15.26 7.47 6.25
N TRP A 51 14.13 7.32 6.95
CA TRP A 51 12.84 7.17 6.32
C TRP A 51 12.15 8.53 6.11
N GLY A 52 11.50 8.68 4.95
CA GLY A 52 10.81 9.92 4.60
C GLY A 52 9.66 10.23 5.56
N ARG A 53 9.53 11.51 5.95
CA ARG A 53 8.38 12.01 6.70
C ARG A 53 7.25 12.35 5.75
N THR A 54 6.05 11.84 6.04
CA THR A 54 4.86 12.17 5.26
C THR A 54 4.51 13.64 5.45
N MET A 55 4.29 14.33 4.34
CA MET A 55 3.68 15.65 4.38
C MET A 55 2.21 15.51 4.82
N ALA A 56 1.81 16.35 5.76
CA ALA A 56 0.43 16.52 6.18
C ALA A 56 0.01 17.96 5.88
N MET A 57 -1.25 18.14 5.51
CA MET A 57 -1.81 19.49 5.42
C MET A 57 -1.98 20.05 6.83
N ASP A 58 -1.80 21.36 6.97
CA ASP A 58 -2.10 22.06 8.21
C ASP A 58 -3.62 22.07 8.44
N ALA A 59 -4.05 21.69 9.65
CA ALA A 59 -5.46 21.50 9.95
C ALA A 59 -6.28 22.79 9.86
N GLU A 60 -5.70 23.93 10.23
CA GLU A 60 -6.37 25.24 10.15
C GLU A 60 -6.53 25.66 8.68
N VAL A 61 -5.47 25.47 7.89
CA VAL A 61 -5.50 25.75 6.45
C VAL A 61 -6.53 24.86 5.74
N THR A 62 -6.56 23.56 6.04
CA THR A 62 -7.55 22.64 5.48
C THR A 62 -8.97 23.08 5.82
N ALA A 63 -9.27 23.35 7.09
CA ALA A 63 -10.60 23.77 7.51
C ALA A 63 -11.05 25.07 6.81
N ARG A 64 -10.13 26.04 6.65
CA ARG A 64 -10.41 27.28 5.94
C ARG A 64 -10.69 27.05 4.46
N MET A 65 -9.91 26.21 3.79
CA MET A 65 -10.09 25.91 2.36
C MET A 65 -11.38 25.14 2.10
N ASP A 66 -11.75 24.21 2.99
CA ASP A 66 -13.01 23.46 2.90
C ASP A 66 -14.22 24.39 2.99
N ALA A 67 -14.20 25.33 3.94
CA ALA A 67 -15.26 26.34 4.07
C ALA A 67 -15.35 27.25 2.82
N LEU A 68 -14.21 27.62 2.24
CA LEU A 68 -14.16 28.41 1.02
C LEU A 68 -14.70 27.64 -0.19
N ALA A 69 -14.30 26.38 -0.36
CA ALA A 69 -14.79 25.51 -1.42
C ALA A 69 -16.32 25.37 -1.35
N GLN A 70 -16.86 25.14 -0.15
CA GLN A 70 -18.29 25.06 0.08
C GLN A 70 -19.02 26.38 -0.27
N ALA A 71 -18.45 27.53 0.09
CA ALA A 71 -19.03 28.85 -0.25
C ALA A 71 -19.00 29.14 -1.76
N LEU A 72 -18.03 28.57 -2.49
CA LEU A 72 -17.90 28.68 -3.94
C LEU A 72 -18.69 27.62 -4.71
N GLY A 73 -19.28 26.63 -4.02
CA GLY A 73 -20.01 25.53 -4.64
C GLY A 73 -19.12 24.52 -5.36
N LEU A 74 -17.87 24.35 -4.90
CA LEU A 74 -16.89 23.39 -5.40
C LEU A 74 -16.85 22.10 -4.58
#